data_AF-A0A5N6PZH9-F1
#
_entry.id   AF-A0A5N6PZH9-F1
#
_cell.length_a   1.000
_cell.length_b   1.000
_cell.length_c   1.000
_cell.angle_alpha   90.00
_cell.angle_beta   90.00
_cell.angle_gamma   90.00
#
_symmetry.space_group_name_H-M   'P 1'
#
loop_
_entity.id
_entity.type
_entity.pdbx_description
1 polymer ?
#
loop_
_entity_poly.entity_id
_entity_poly.type
_entity_poly.pdbx_seq_one_letter_code
_entity_poly.pdbx_strand_id
1 'polypeptide(L)'
;MELSVAHTCVICSDSSKLLKPGFLLVPTPINLQIKHRNTFNLMRATICSSSSMVKGHGSPITADPPMESVNDRIGSVKRVTNETNVVVELNLDGVGSSDSSTGIPFLDHMLDQLASHGLFDVHVKAVGDTHIDDHHTNEDVGLAIGTALLSALGDRKGINRFGDFTAPLDEALVHVTLGRCILCHFLMNIAPTSHIVAPFA
;
A
#
# COMPACT_ATOMS: atom_id res chain seq x y z
N MET A 1 23.80 -33.13 -18.79
CA MET A 1 23.51 -33.15 -17.35
C MET A 1 22.83 -31.83 -17.02
N GLU A 2 21.54 -31.75 -17.27
CA GLU A 2 20.70 -30.63 -16.80
C GLU A 2 19.69 -31.23 -15.83
N LEU A 3 19.67 -30.70 -14.61
CA LEU A 3 18.62 -30.94 -13.62
C LEU A 3 18.16 -29.55 -13.19
N SER A 4 17.14 -29.05 -13.86
CA SER A 4 16.34 -27.92 -13.41
C SER A 4 15.23 -28.48 -12.51
N VAL A 5 15.29 -28.16 -11.22
CA VAL A 5 14.18 -28.37 -10.28
C VAL A 5 13.77 -27.01 -9.78
N ALA A 6 12.87 -26.36 -10.52
CA ALA A 6 12.12 -25.21 -10.03
C ALA A 6 10.97 -25.73 -9.16
N HIS A 7 11.08 -25.57 -7.85
CA HIS A 7 9.95 -25.72 -6.93
C HIS A 7 9.16 -24.40 -6.92
N THR A 8 8.25 -24.25 -7.89
CA THR A 8 7.24 -23.20 -7.88
C THR A 8 6.14 -23.60 -6.89
N CYS A 9 6.07 -22.97 -5.73
CA CYS A 9 4.92 -23.08 -4.85
C CYS A 9 3.79 -22.19 -5.39
N VAL A 10 2.95 -22.75 -6.27
CA VAL A 10 1.70 -22.12 -6.72
C VAL A 10 0.60 -22.55 -5.74
N ILE A 11 0.17 -21.68 -4.84
CA ILE A 11 -1.11 -21.88 -4.14
C ILE A 11 -2.22 -21.51 -5.12
N CYS A 12 -2.65 -22.49 -5.92
CA CYS A 12 -3.76 -22.38 -6.85
C CYS A 12 -5.05 -22.72 -6.09
N SER A 13 -5.89 -21.72 -5.78
CA SER A 13 -7.27 -21.98 -5.39
C SER A 13 -8.07 -22.40 -6.63
N ASP A 14 -8.40 -23.68 -6.67
CA ASP A 14 -9.14 -24.37 -7.73
C ASP A 14 -10.47 -23.65 -8.04
N SER A 15 -10.52 -22.93 -9.17
CA SER A 15 -11.71 -22.23 -9.67
C SER A 15 -12.34 -22.94 -10.87
N SER A 16 -12.27 -24.28 -10.92
CA SER A 16 -12.75 -25.08 -12.06
C SER A 16 -14.26 -25.34 -12.09
N LYS A 17 -15.08 -24.65 -11.28
CA LYS A 17 -16.54 -24.88 -11.24
C LYS A 17 -17.37 -23.61 -11.40
N LEU A 18 -17.21 -22.84 -12.49
CA LEU A 18 -18.19 -21.81 -12.87
C LEU A 18 -17.98 -21.27 -14.30
N LEU A 19 -18.00 -22.13 -15.31
CA LEU A 19 -18.17 -21.69 -16.70
C LEU A 19 -19.24 -22.55 -17.39
N LYS A 20 -20.40 -21.96 -17.64
CA LYS A 20 -21.42 -22.52 -18.54
C LYS A 20 -20.94 -22.33 -19.98
N PRO A 21 -21.05 -23.33 -20.87
CA PRO A 21 -20.61 -23.22 -22.26
C PRO A 21 -21.65 -22.45 -23.09
N GLY A 22 -21.21 -21.48 -23.89
CA GLY A 22 -22.05 -20.91 -24.96
C GLY A 22 -22.10 -19.38 -25.04
N PHE A 23 -20.96 -18.69 -25.06
CA PHE A 23 -20.93 -17.31 -25.57
C PHE A 23 -19.70 -17.12 -26.47
N LEU A 24 -19.95 -17.09 -27.77
CA LEU A 24 -18.94 -16.90 -28.82
C LEU A 24 -18.68 -15.39 -28.94
N LEU A 25 -17.55 -14.91 -28.41
CA LEU A 25 -17.12 -13.52 -28.62
C LEU A 25 -16.30 -13.42 -29.91
N VAL A 26 -16.88 -12.78 -30.93
CA VAL A 26 -16.17 -12.35 -32.14
C VAL A 26 -15.43 -11.04 -31.82
N PRO A 27 -14.13 -10.90 -32.11
CA PRO A 27 -13.42 -9.65 -31.87
C PRO A 27 -13.73 -8.63 -32.97
N THR A 28 -14.42 -7.54 -32.64
CA THR A 28 -14.44 -6.32 -33.46
C THR A 28 -13.28 -5.42 -33.04
N PRO A 29 -12.46 -4.90 -33.97
CA PRO A 29 -11.36 -4.00 -33.62
C PRO A 29 -11.91 -2.62 -33.22
N ILE A 30 -11.62 -2.18 -32.00
CA ILE A 30 -11.88 -0.82 -31.53
C ILE A 30 -10.66 0.03 -31.88
N ASN A 31 -10.86 1.02 -32.75
CA ASN A 31 -9.86 2.03 -33.11
C ASN A 31 -9.82 3.11 -32.01
N LEU A 32 -8.77 3.09 -31.17
CA LEU A 32 -8.58 4.05 -30.10
C LEU A 32 -7.66 5.19 -30.61
N GLN A 33 -8.26 6.32 -30.99
CA GLN A 33 -7.53 7.55 -31.30
C GLN A 33 -7.11 8.25 -30.00
N ILE A 34 -5.81 8.24 -29.70
CA ILE A 34 -5.20 8.94 -28.55
C ILE A 34 -5.13 10.44 -28.89
N LYS A 35 -5.98 11.26 -28.25
CA LYS A 35 -5.93 12.72 -28.36
C LYS A 35 -4.92 13.28 -27.36
N HIS A 36 -3.70 13.50 -27.82
CA HIS A 36 -2.65 14.19 -27.09
C HIS A 36 -3.07 15.64 -26.80
N ARG A 37 -3.25 16.02 -25.53
CA ARG A 37 -3.44 17.42 -25.12
C ARG A 37 -2.29 17.82 -24.22
N ASN A 38 -1.33 18.50 -24.85
CA ASN A 38 -0.28 19.27 -24.20
C ASN A 38 -0.81 20.69 -23.98
N THR A 39 -0.96 21.12 -22.73
CA THR A 39 -1.13 22.53 -22.37
C THR A 39 -0.45 22.82 -21.04
N PHE A 40 0.85 23.16 -21.12
CA PHE A 40 1.56 23.88 -20.09
C PHE A 40 1.14 25.36 -20.16
N ASN A 41 0.57 25.89 -19.08
CA ASN A 41 0.45 27.34 -18.88
C ASN A 41 1.14 27.69 -17.56
N LEU A 42 2.28 28.36 -17.71
CA LEU A 42 3.10 28.92 -16.64
C LEU A 42 2.63 30.37 -16.42
N MET A 43 1.89 30.62 -15.34
CA MET A 43 1.54 31.99 -14.93
C MET A 43 2.37 32.35 -13.70
N ARG A 44 3.39 33.17 -13.94
CA ARG A 44 4.24 33.83 -12.95
C ARG A 44 3.54 35.12 -12.53
N ALA A 45 3.05 35.18 -11.29
CA ALA A 45 2.51 36.39 -10.68
C ALA A 45 3.56 36.98 -9.74
N THR A 46 4.05 38.18 -10.06
CA THR A 46 4.83 39.03 -9.17
C THR A 46 4.08 40.34 -8.96
N ILE A 47 3.65 40.52 -7.71
CA ILE A 47 3.53 41.75 -6.90
C ILE A 47 3.50 43.09 -7.67
N CYS A 48 2.41 43.84 -7.51
CA CYS A 48 2.45 45.29 -7.58
C CYS A 48 1.52 45.88 -6.51
N SER A 49 2.05 46.83 -5.74
CA SER A 49 1.39 47.52 -4.63
C SER A 49 0.73 48.82 -5.10
N SER A 50 -0.25 49.26 -4.31
CA SER A 50 -0.77 50.64 -4.11
C SER A 50 -2.03 51.13 -4.86
N SER A 51 -3.04 51.41 -4.02
CA SER A 51 -4.03 52.51 -4.02
C SER A 51 -5.03 52.67 -5.16
N SER A 52 -6.33 52.48 -4.84
CA SER A 52 -7.33 53.57 -4.84
C SER A 52 -8.69 53.09 -4.32
N MET A 53 -9.41 54.00 -3.66
CA MET A 53 -10.71 53.78 -3.03
C MET A 53 -11.86 53.69 -4.05
N VAL A 54 -12.76 52.72 -3.87
CA VAL A 54 -14.16 52.83 -4.29
C VAL A 54 -15.05 52.16 -3.23
N LYS A 55 -16.08 52.89 -2.81
CA LYS A 55 -17.09 52.55 -1.80
C LYS A 55 -18.34 52.04 -2.53
N GLY A 56 -18.90 50.89 -2.13
CA GLY A 56 -20.16 50.38 -2.68
C GLY A 56 -20.73 49.21 -1.87
N HIS A 57 -22.00 49.35 -1.47
CA HIS A 57 -22.76 48.42 -0.62
C HIS A 57 -23.20 47.14 -1.36
N GLY A 58 -23.19 45.98 -0.69
CA GLY A 58 -23.94 44.79 -1.16
C GLY A 58 -23.50 43.43 -0.61
N SER A 59 -24.32 42.89 0.30
CA SER A 59 -24.62 41.46 0.60
C SER A 59 -23.54 40.48 1.11
N PRO A 60 -23.89 39.59 2.08
CA PRO A 60 -22.95 38.60 2.60
C PRO A 60 -22.75 37.48 1.58
N ILE A 61 -21.49 37.24 1.25
CA ILE A 61 -21.05 36.07 0.51
C ILE A 61 -21.38 34.86 1.37
N THR A 62 -22.22 34.00 0.81
CA THR A 62 -22.69 32.75 1.39
C THR A 62 -21.54 31.92 1.92
N ALA A 63 -21.72 31.44 3.16
CA ALA A 63 -20.84 30.50 3.84
C ALA A 63 -20.35 29.40 2.89
N ASP A 64 -19.04 29.13 2.97
CA ASP A 64 -18.45 27.94 2.39
C ASP A 64 -19.28 26.70 2.78
N PRO A 65 -19.47 25.73 1.86
CA PRO A 65 -20.18 24.51 2.19
C PRO A 65 -19.48 23.82 3.38
N PRO A 66 -20.24 23.17 4.28
CA PRO A 66 -19.65 22.48 5.42
C PRO A 66 -18.63 21.46 4.91
N MET A 67 -17.40 21.51 5.44
CA MET A 67 -16.40 20.48 5.19
C MET A 67 -17.03 19.11 5.44
N GLU A 68 -17.14 18.32 4.37
CA GLU A 68 -17.39 16.89 4.47
C GLU A 68 -16.34 16.31 5.44
N SER A 69 -16.79 15.56 6.44
CA SER A 69 -15.90 14.87 7.36
C SER A 69 -14.99 13.96 6.56
N VAL A 70 -13.73 14.35 6.43
CA VAL A 70 -12.67 13.48 5.91
C VAL A 70 -12.68 12.26 6.81
N ASN A 71 -13.15 11.13 6.28
CA ASN A 71 -13.12 9.87 6.99
C ASN A 71 -11.67 9.40 6.94
N ASP A 72 -10.94 9.60 8.03
CA ASP A 72 -9.53 9.24 8.10
C ASP A 72 -9.35 7.75 7.77
N ARG A 73 -8.46 7.44 6.83
CA ARG A 73 -8.19 6.07 6.37
C ARG A 73 -7.26 5.36 7.36
N ILE A 74 -7.77 5.13 8.56
CA ILE A 74 -7.06 4.54 9.69
C ILE A 74 -7.60 3.14 9.97
N GLY A 75 -6.71 2.18 10.16
CA GLY A 75 -7.03 0.82 10.52
C GLY A 75 -6.26 0.38 11.75
N SER A 76 -6.96 -0.19 12.73
CA SER A 76 -6.36 -0.73 13.94
C SER A 76 -6.72 -2.20 14.12
N VAL A 77 -5.76 -3.03 14.50
CA VAL A 77 -5.94 -4.45 14.78
C VAL A 77 -5.21 -4.82 16.05
N LYS A 78 -5.89 -5.57 16.91
CA LYS A 78 -5.29 -6.27 18.04
C LYS A 78 -5.52 -7.76 17.87
N ARG A 79 -4.45 -8.53 17.90
CA ARG A 79 -4.45 -10.00 17.77
C ARG A 79 -3.67 -10.59 18.93
N VAL A 80 -4.24 -11.61 19.55
CA VAL A 80 -3.61 -12.33 20.66
C VAL A 80 -3.74 -13.82 20.37
N THR A 81 -2.61 -14.51 20.34
CA THR A 81 -2.50 -15.96 20.24
C THR A 81 -1.79 -16.51 21.48
N ASN A 82 -1.49 -17.81 21.52
CA ASN A 82 -0.66 -18.37 22.58
C ASN A 82 0.84 -18.03 22.39
N GLU A 83 1.24 -17.70 21.17
CA GLU A 83 2.63 -17.45 20.77
C GLU A 83 2.93 -15.95 20.78
N THR A 84 1.96 -15.11 20.38
CA THR A 84 2.18 -13.67 20.17
C THR A 84 1.03 -12.79 20.68
N ASN A 85 1.35 -11.54 20.95
CA ASN A 85 0.41 -10.45 21.20
C ASN A 85 0.82 -9.25 20.35
N VAL A 86 0.00 -8.93 19.35
CA VAL A 86 0.29 -7.95 18.32
C VAL A 86 -0.78 -6.86 18.30
N VAL A 87 -0.35 -5.61 18.34
CA VAL A 87 -1.18 -4.41 18.15
C VAL A 87 -0.61 -3.63 16.98
N VAL A 88 -1.45 -3.35 15.98
CA VAL A 88 -1.10 -2.55 14.82
C VAL A 88 -2.12 -1.42 14.67
N GLU A 89 -1.62 -0.22 14.40
CA GLU A 89 -2.39 0.91 13.92
C GLU A 89 -1.69 1.48 12.67
N LEU A 90 -2.48 1.76 11.63
CA LEU A 90 -1.97 2.19 10.35
C LEU A 90 -2.85 3.30 9.78
N ASN A 91 -2.25 4.47 9.50
CA ASN A 91 -2.86 5.57 8.78
C ASN A 91 -2.35 5.62 7.33
N LEU A 92 -3.26 5.51 6.36
CA LEU A 92 -2.92 5.52 4.94
C LEU A 92 -2.68 6.91 4.36
N ASP A 93 -3.16 7.95 5.03
CA ASP A 93 -2.95 9.36 4.67
C ASP A 93 -1.97 9.99 5.67
N GLY A 94 -0.84 9.32 5.88
CA GLY A 94 0.16 9.70 6.86
C GLY A 94 1.25 10.62 6.32
N VAL A 95 2.27 10.82 7.15
CA VAL A 95 3.49 11.58 6.82
C VAL A 95 4.74 10.69 6.72
N GLY A 96 4.57 9.38 6.91
CA GLY A 96 5.67 8.41 6.91
C GLY A 96 6.29 8.18 8.29
N SER A 97 5.52 8.41 9.37
CA SER A 97 6.00 8.18 10.74
C SER A 97 5.97 6.69 11.11
N SER A 98 6.99 6.20 11.79
CA SER A 98 7.03 4.84 12.32
C SER A 98 7.30 4.84 13.81
N ASP A 99 6.52 4.07 14.56
CA ASP A 99 6.81 3.65 15.93
C ASP A 99 6.57 2.14 16.04
N SER A 100 7.60 1.37 15.69
CA SER A 100 7.57 -0.09 15.68
C SER A 100 8.44 -0.67 16.78
N SER A 101 7.90 -1.62 17.54
CA SER A 101 8.62 -2.40 18.53
C SER A 101 8.08 -3.82 18.51
N THR A 102 8.73 -4.67 17.72
CA THR A 102 8.36 -6.08 17.55
C THR A 102 9.24 -7.06 18.32
N GLY A 103 10.39 -6.58 18.81
CA GLY A 103 11.43 -7.43 19.39
C GLY A 103 12.34 -8.07 18.35
N ILE A 104 12.12 -7.81 17.05
CA ILE A 104 12.96 -8.25 15.93
C ILE A 104 13.52 -6.99 15.24
N PRO A 105 14.78 -6.59 15.50
CA PRO A 105 15.30 -5.30 15.04
C PRO A 105 15.26 -5.08 13.52
N PHE A 106 15.48 -6.14 12.74
CA PHE A 106 15.41 -6.05 11.29
C PHE A 106 13.99 -5.89 10.77
N LEU A 107 12.99 -6.51 11.43
CA LEU A 107 11.59 -6.30 11.09
C LEU A 107 11.18 -4.86 11.38
N ASP A 108 11.58 -4.32 12.53
CA ASP A 108 11.35 -2.91 12.89
C ASP A 108 11.96 -1.98 11.82
N HIS A 109 13.18 -2.28 11.35
CA HIS A 109 13.79 -1.55 10.24
C HIS A 109 12.99 -1.64 8.93
N MET A 110 12.46 -2.81 8.57
CA MET A 110 11.61 -2.97 7.38
C MET A 110 10.29 -2.19 7.50
N LEU A 111 9.72 -2.08 8.71
CA LEU A 111 8.52 -1.29 8.96
C LEU A 111 8.80 0.22 8.84
N ASP A 112 9.97 0.69 9.25
CA ASP A 112 10.41 2.07 9.00
C ASP A 112 10.49 2.39 7.50
N GLN A 113 11.03 1.46 6.70
CA GLN A 113 11.07 1.62 5.24
C GLN A 113 9.67 1.62 4.63
N LEU A 114 8.77 0.76 5.12
CA LEU A 114 7.37 0.73 4.69
C LEU A 114 6.68 2.07 4.98
N ALA A 115 6.85 2.62 6.18
CA ALA A 115 6.25 3.90 6.56
C ALA A 115 6.78 5.05 5.69
N SER A 116 8.10 5.20 5.64
CA SER A 116 8.75 6.33 4.95
C SER A 116 8.55 6.33 3.44
N HIS A 117 8.62 5.18 2.77
CA HIS A 117 8.41 5.08 1.32
C HIS A 117 6.93 5.01 0.92
N GLY A 118 6.07 4.49 1.81
CA GLY A 118 4.62 4.42 1.60
C GLY A 118 3.87 5.69 2.00
N LEU A 119 4.52 6.61 2.73
CA LEU A 119 3.89 7.74 3.42
C LEU A 119 2.75 7.31 4.35
N PHE A 120 2.93 6.16 4.99
CA PHE A 120 2.00 5.66 6.00
C PHE A 120 2.50 6.03 7.39
N ASP A 121 1.58 6.34 8.30
CA ASP A 121 1.95 6.32 9.72
C ASP A 121 1.70 4.91 10.26
N VAL A 122 2.75 4.28 10.76
CA VAL A 122 2.78 2.87 11.16
C VAL A 122 3.13 2.78 12.63
N HIS A 123 2.24 2.23 13.44
CA HIS A 123 2.50 1.93 14.84
C HIS A 123 2.29 0.44 15.08
N VAL A 124 3.36 -0.26 15.46
CA VAL A 124 3.35 -1.70 15.69
C VAL A 124 3.96 -2.01 17.05
N LYS A 125 3.23 -2.72 17.89
CA LYS A 125 3.76 -3.31 19.13
C LYS A 125 3.51 -4.81 19.07
N ALA A 126 4.57 -5.60 19.12
CA ALA A 126 4.46 -7.05 19.19
C ALA A 126 5.32 -7.60 20.32
N VAL A 127 4.76 -8.56 21.04
CA VAL A 127 5.46 -9.41 22.00
C VAL A 127 5.19 -10.84 21.61
N GLY A 128 6.22 -11.57 21.24
CA GLY A 128 6.11 -12.99 20.86
C GLY A 128 7.21 -13.84 21.47
N ASP A 129 7.22 -15.10 21.10
CA ASP A 129 8.12 -16.15 21.55
C ASP A 129 9.47 -16.15 20.83
N THR A 130 10.08 -14.97 20.64
CA THR A 130 11.36 -14.76 19.90
C THR A 130 12.57 -15.54 20.43
N HIS A 131 12.45 -16.15 21.61
CA HIS A 131 13.45 -17.05 22.18
C HIS A 131 13.48 -18.44 21.52
N ILE A 132 12.42 -18.82 20.80
CA ILE A 132 12.33 -20.04 20.02
C ILE A 132 12.89 -19.75 18.62
N ASP A 133 12.19 -18.90 17.88
CA ASP A 133 12.60 -18.29 16.62
C ASP A 133 11.76 -17.03 16.35
N ASP A 134 12.00 -16.36 15.23
CA ASP A 134 11.31 -15.15 14.80
C ASP A 134 10.04 -15.41 13.96
N HIS A 135 9.72 -16.67 13.66
CA HIS A 135 8.74 -17.04 12.65
C HIS A 135 7.33 -16.58 13.04
N HIS A 136 6.86 -16.95 14.23
CA HIS A 136 5.50 -16.64 14.68
C HIS A 136 5.30 -15.14 14.80
N THR A 137 6.26 -14.42 15.37
CA THR A 137 6.18 -12.97 15.56
C THR A 137 6.14 -12.25 14.20
N ASN A 138 6.99 -12.64 13.26
CA ASN A 138 7.03 -12.03 11.93
C ASN A 138 5.73 -12.31 11.14
N GLU A 139 5.22 -13.55 11.19
CA GLU A 139 3.97 -13.93 10.53
C GLU A 139 2.77 -13.17 11.11
N ASP A 140 2.60 -13.18 12.44
CA ASP A 140 1.44 -12.54 13.08
C ASP A 140 1.46 -11.01 12.92
N VAL A 141 2.64 -10.37 12.89
CA VAL A 141 2.77 -8.95 12.52
C VAL A 141 2.33 -8.71 11.08
N GLY A 142 2.77 -9.53 10.12
CA GLY A 142 2.35 -9.43 8.73
C GLY A 142 0.83 -9.59 8.55
N LEU A 143 0.23 -10.55 9.25
CA LEU A 143 -1.23 -10.77 9.26
C LEU A 143 -1.98 -9.57 9.85
N ALA A 144 -1.49 -9.02 10.97
CA ALA A 144 -2.10 -7.87 11.61
C ALA A 144 -2.04 -6.61 10.73
N ILE A 145 -0.90 -6.36 10.07
CA ILE A 145 -0.73 -5.24 9.11
C ILE A 145 -1.68 -5.40 7.93
N GLY A 146 -1.74 -6.58 7.32
CA GLY A 146 -2.66 -6.83 6.19
C GLY A 146 -4.13 -6.60 6.58
N THR A 147 -4.50 -6.99 7.80
CA THR A 147 -5.86 -6.79 8.34
C THR A 147 -6.14 -5.32 8.62
N ALA A 148 -5.19 -4.59 9.21
CA ALA A 148 -5.30 -3.15 9.47
C ALA A 148 -5.42 -2.37 8.15
N LEU A 149 -4.59 -2.71 7.16
CA LEU A 149 -4.64 -2.15 5.80
C LEU A 149 -6.00 -2.40 5.13
N LEU A 150 -6.57 -3.60 5.27
CA LEU A 150 -7.90 -3.90 4.75
C LEU A 150 -8.98 -3.04 5.40
N SER A 151 -8.91 -2.86 6.72
CA SER A 151 -9.82 -2.00 7.49
C SER A 151 -9.73 -0.54 7.03
N ALA A 152 -8.51 0.00 6.97
CA ALA A 152 -8.22 1.38 6.56
C ALA A 152 -8.69 1.70 5.14
N LEU A 153 -8.72 0.72 4.25
CA LEU A 153 -9.13 0.89 2.85
C LEU A 153 -10.66 0.98 2.67
N GLY A 154 -11.45 0.50 3.64
CA GLY A 154 -12.91 0.64 3.66
C GLY A 154 -13.63 0.21 2.38
N ASP A 155 -14.46 1.11 1.84
CA ASP A 155 -15.28 0.85 0.65
C ASP A 155 -14.47 0.88 -0.67
N ARG A 156 -13.21 1.31 -0.61
CA ARG A 156 -12.21 1.23 -1.68
C ARG A 156 -12.61 1.98 -2.96
N LYS A 157 -13.49 2.99 -2.86
CA LYS A 157 -13.87 3.82 -3.99
C LYS A 157 -12.88 4.97 -4.18
N GLY A 158 -12.66 5.35 -5.44
CA GLY A 158 -11.82 6.51 -5.77
C GLY A 158 -10.31 6.32 -5.61
N ILE A 159 -9.83 5.11 -5.29
CA ILE A 159 -8.39 4.82 -5.18
C ILE A 159 -7.78 4.42 -6.53
N ASN A 160 -6.49 4.67 -6.69
CA ASN A 160 -5.69 4.05 -7.75
C ASN A 160 -5.61 2.54 -7.48
N ARG A 161 -6.33 1.76 -8.30
CA ARG A 161 -6.51 0.33 -8.08
C ARG A 161 -5.26 -0.50 -8.41
N PHE A 162 -4.45 0.01 -9.33
CA PHE A 162 -3.21 -0.61 -9.77
C PHE A 162 -2.06 0.34 -9.44
N GLY A 163 -0.99 -0.22 -8.90
CA GLY A 163 0.27 0.46 -8.61
C GLY A 163 1.42 -0.39 -9.12
N ASP A 164 2.47 0.28 -9.56
CA ASP A 164 3.71 -0.36 -9.96
C ASP A 164 4.86 0.43 -9.34
N PHE A 165 5.85 -0.29 -8.82
CA PHE A 165 7.00 0.32 -8.16
C PHE A 165 8.25 -0.50 -8.43
N THR A 166 9.34 0.20 -8.73
CA THR A 166 10.66 -0.40 -8.92
C THR A 166 11.67 0.38 -8.10
N ALA A 167 12.41 -0.31 -7.24
CA ALA A 167 13.46 0.28 -6.41
C ALA A 167 14.75 -0.56 -6.52
N PRO A 168 15.86 0.06 -6.96
CA PRO A 168 17.17 -0.54 -6.84
C PRO A 168 17.76 -0.30 -5.45
N LEU A 169 18.53 -1.27 -4.94
CA LEU A 169 19.40 -1.12 -3.79
C LEU A 169 20.71 -1.86 -4.10
N ASP A 170 21.79 -1.12 -4.31
CA ASP A 170 23.09 -1.64 -4.78
C ASP A 170 22.94 -2.53 -6.04
N GLU A 171 23.32 -3.81 -5.97
CA GLU A 171 23.14 -4.77 -7.07
C GLU A 171 21.74 -5.39 -7.14
N ALA A 172 20.90 -5.18 -6.12
CA ALA A 172 19.57 -5.73 -6.04
C ALA A 172 18.54 -4.83 -6.74
N LEU A 173 17.57 -5.45 -7.41
CA LEU A 173 16.42 -4.78 -8.00
C LEU A 173 15.14 -5.39 -7.44
N VAL A 174 14.31 -4.56 -6.83
CA VAL A 174 12.97 -4.95 -6.39
C VAL A 174 11.95 -4.34 -7.34
N HIS A 175 11.03 -5.19 -7.78
CA HIS A 175 9.88 -4.78 -8.59
C HIS A 175 8.60 -5.30 -7.94
N VAL A 176 7.64 -4.40 -7.72
CA VAL A 176 6.36 -4.70 -7.08
C VAL A 176 5.24 -4.14 -7.93
N THR A 177 4.40 -5.03 -8.44
CA THR A 177 3.13 -4.65 -9.07
C THR A 177 1.99 -5.03 -8.14
N LEU A 178 1.21 -4.04 -7.72
CA LEU A 178 0.04 -4.21 -6.87
C LEU A 178 -1.21 -4.00 -7.70
N GLY A 179 -2.10 -4.98 -7.70
CA GLY A 179 -3.43 -4.85 -8.25
C GLY A 179 -4.41 -5.45 -7.28
N ARG A 180 -5.38 -4.67 -6.80
CA ARG A 180 -6.42 -5.26 -5.95
C ARG A 180 -7.41 -6.04 -6.83
N CYS A 181 -7.21 -7.34 -6.85
CA CYS A 181 -8.11 -8.31 -7.45
C CYS A 181 -9.06 -8.88 -6.38
N ILE A 182 -10.19 -9.45 -6.82
CA ILE A 182 -11.17 -10.09 -5.92
C ILE A 182 -10.58 -11.37 -5.30
N LEU A 183 -9.57 -11.95 -5.94
CA LEU A 183 -8.82 -13.11 -5.46
C LEU A 183 -7.53 -12.65 -4.78
N CYS A 184 -7.31 -13.10 -3.55
CA CYS A 184 -6.01 -12.96 -2.88
C CYS A 184 -4.98 -13.80 -3.64
N HIS A 185 -4.05 -13.13 -4.30
CA HIS A 185 -2.93 -13.76 -4.97
C HIS A 185 -1.66 -12.99 -4.59
N PHE A 186 -0.65 -13.73 -4.15
CA PHE A 186 0.67 -13.19 -3.86
C PHE A 186 1.69 -14.08 -4.56
N LEU A 187 2.48 -13.48 -5.45
CA LEU A 187 3.59 -14.13 -6.13
C LEU A 187 4.85 -13.39 -5.68
N MET A 188 5.74 -14.11 -5.01
CA MET A 188 7.02 -13.58 -4.56
C MET A 188 8.12 -14.42 -5.17
N ASN A 189 8.93 -13.79 -6.01
CA ASN A 189 10.13 -14.40 -6.57
C ASN A 189 11.34 -13.66 -6.01
N ILE A 190 11.92 -14.20 -4.94
CA ILE A 190 13.16 -13.71 -4.35
C ILE A 190 14.25 -14.69 -4.79
N ALA A 191 15.35 -14.16 -5.31
CA ALA A 191 16.57 -14.92 -5.57
C ALA A 191 17.57 -14.61 -4.43
N PRO A 192 17.46 -15.26 -3.26
CA PRO A 192 18.33 -14.95 -2.15
C PRO A 192 19.73 -15.48 -2.42
N THR A 193 20.74 -14.69 -2.08
CA THR A 193 22.16 -15.11 -2.08
C THR A 193 22.60 -15.68 -0.73
N SER A 194 21.82 -15.48 0.33
CA SER A 194 22.08 -15.99 1.68
C SER A 194 20.84 -16.65 2.30
N HIS A 195 21.07 -17.55 3.27
CA HIS A 195 19.99 -18.21 4.01
C HIS A 195 19.36 -17.30 5.08
N ILE A 196 20.10 -16.29 5.55
CA ILE A 196 19.71 -15.34 6.60
C ILE A 196 20.32 -13.98 6.24
N VAL A 197 19.56 -12.91 6.43
CA VAL A 197 20.01 -11.52 6.22
C VAL A 197 20.16 -10.89 7.60
N ALA A 198 21.42 -10.77 8.05
CA ALA A 198 21.85 -10.34 9.39
C ALA A 198 21.49 -11.29 10.56
N PRO A 199 22.36 -11.43 11.59
CA PRO A 199 21.96 -12.11 12.82
C PRO A 199 20.90 -11.26 13.53
N PHE A 200 19.70 -11.81 13.66
CA PHE A 200 18.57 -11.26 14.41
C PHE A 200 18.79 -11.43 15.94
N ALA A 201 19.90 -10.90 16.46
CA ALA A 201 20.33 -11.03 17.85
C ALA A 201 20.37 -9.68 18.58
#